data_AF-A0A973JXQ3-F1
#
_entry.id   AF-A0A973JXQ3-F1
#
_cell.length_a   1.000
_cell.length_b   1.000
_cell.length_c   1.000
_cell.angle_alpha   90.00
_cell.angle_beta   90.00
_cell.angle_gamma   90.00
#
_symmetry.space_group_name_H-M   'P 1'
#
loop_
_entity.id
_entity.type
_entity.pdbx_description
1 polymer ?
#
loop_
_entity_poly.entity_id
_entity_poly.type
_entity_poly.pdbx_seq_one_letter_code
_entity_poly.pdbx_strand_id
1 'polypeptide(L)'
;VHGARALLVDLLPFPEAYRDGMRVQFGFEDYPWQGFLFGRLYTGSLWYYLPAALLVKTPLGMLALWLAGAVAVVAVRRLRPAAPYLLVPTAVLLGAAMTGSRDFGTRYAIFVPMFLAVAASGFLAVRWRWAGAAAGALVLFVAVSSVRTYPFYLPYANEAFGGPDRTHLRLHDSNVDWGQDLGRLADRLRERYPGERVWLVYKGAGVPSYYGIEAADPRKAEPDAVRGLLVVSDSAAAKATGRLAELIDSARSIDHIGHSITVYRR
;
A
#
# COMPACT_ATOMS: atom_id res chain seq x y z
N VAL A 1 10.27 25.37 -5.26
CA VAL A 1 9.45 25.51 -4.02
C VAL A 1 9.31 26.98 -3.73
N HIS A 2 8.09 27.47 -3.48
CA HIS A 2 7.81 28.89 -3.23
C HIS A 2 6.97 29.07 -1.97
N GLY A 3 6.85 30.33 -1.51
CA GLY A 3 5.99 30.70 -0.37
C GLY A 3 6.43 30.08 0.95
N ALA A 4 5.46 29.72 1.78
CA ALA A 4 5.70 29.24 3.15
C ALA A 4 6.61 28.00 3.21
N ARG A 5 6.52 27.09 2.22
CA ARG A 5 7.38 25.89 2.16
C ARG A 5 8.85 26.23 1.93
N ALA A 6 9.14 27.23 1.09
CA ALA A 6 10.52 27.67 0.83
C ALA A 6 11.10 28.34 2.08
N LEU A 7 10.34 29.27 2.68
CA LEU A 7 10.72 29.94 3.91
C LEU A 7 11.01 28.94 5.04
N LEU A 8 10.17 27.92 5.19
CA LEU A 8 10.38 26.85 6.18
C LEU A 8 11.69 26.10 5.95
N VAL A 9 11.99 25.70 4.71
CA VAL A 9 13.25 25.00 4.39
C VAL A 9 14.47 25.87 4.71
N ASP A 10 14.41 27.16 4.39
CA ASP A 10 15.55 28.06 4.56
C ASP A 10 15.81 28.39 6.03
N LEU A 11 14.76 28.45 6.86
CA LEU A 11 14.86 28.73 8.31
C LEU A 11 15.29 27.52 9.14
N LEU A 12 15.10 26.29 8.65
CA LEU A 12 15.45 25.09 9.41
C LEU A 12 16.97 24.93 9.51
N PRO A 13 17.53 24.64 10.70
CA PRO A 13 18.96 24.51 10.94
C PRO A 13 19.51 23.15 10.46
N PHE A 14 19.12 22.73 9.25
CA PHE A 14 19.55 21.48 8.64
C PHE A 14 20.71 21.70 7.65
N PRO A 15 21.60 20.70 7.48
CA PRO A 15 22.60 20.72 6.41
C PRO A 15 21.97 20.96 5.04
N GLU A 16 22.72 21.55 4.11
CA GLU A 16 22.25 21.87 2.76
C GLU A 16 21.64 20.65 2.04
N ALA A 17 22.29 19.49 2.12
CA ALA A 17 21.79 18.25 1.52
C ALA A 17 20.38 17.85 2.02
N TYR A 18 20.07 18.09 3.30
CA TYR A 18 18.73 17.83 3.85
C TYR A 18 17.71 18.84 3.32
N ARG A 19 18.09 20.12 3.24
CA ARG A 19 17.25 21.17 2.67
C ARG A 19 16.95 20.92 1.20
N ASP A 20 17.92 20.43 0.44
CA ASP A 20 17.73 20.03 -0.96
C ASP A 20 16.80 18.83 -1.08
N GLY A 21 16.97 17.80 -0.24
CA GLY A 21 16.03 16.68 -0.17
C GLY A 21 14.60 17.13 0.14
N MET A 22 14.41 18.09 1.05
CA MET A 22 13.09 18.68 1.31
C MET A 22 12.54 19.42 0.10
N ARG A 23 13.38 20.18 -0.63
CA ARG A 23 12.95 20.89 -1.84
C ARG A 23 12.51 19.92 -2.94
N VAL A 24 13.25 18.84 -3.14
CA VAL A 24 12.89 17.74 -4.06
C VAL A 24 11.56 17.11 -3.63
N GLN A 25 11.41 16.82 -2.34
CA GLN A 25 10.20 16.20 -1.81
C GLN A 25 8.96 17.09 -1.98
N PHE A 26 9.07 18.40 -1.76
CA PHE A 26 8.00 19.34 -2.03
C PHE A 26 7.71 19.49 -3.53
N GLY A 27 8.74 19.47 -4.39
CA GLY A 27 8.53 19.47 -5.83
C GLY A 27 7.70 18.27 -6.31
N PHE A 28 7.91 17.10 -5.71
CA PHE A 28 7.06 15.94 -5.99
C PHE A 28 5.62 16.08 -5.48
N GLU A 29 5.37 16.84 -4.41
CA GLU A 29 4.00 17.10 -3.93
C GLU A 29 3.22 18.02 -4.88
N ASP A 30 3.91 18.85 -5.67
CA ASP A 30 3.29 19.76 -6.63
C ASP A 30 2.91 19.06 -7.96
N TYR A 31 3.34 17.81 -8.15
CA TYR A 31 3.02 17.00 -9.33
C TYR A 31 1.69 16.23 -9.14
N PRO A 32 0.76 16.24 -10.12
CA PRO A 32 -0.46 15.46 -10.03
C PRO A 32 -0.18 13.96 -10.25
N TRP A 33 -0.39 13.15 -9.22
CA TRP A 33 -0.22 11.70 -9.27
C TRP A 33 -1.54 10.99 -9.60
N GLN A 34 -1.45 9.81 -10.23
CA GLN A 34 -2.60 8.93 -10.41
C GLN A 34 -2.76 7.99 -9.22
N GLY A 35 -3.84 8.15 -8.46
CA GLY A 35 -4.25 7.29 -7.37
C GLY A 35 -5.32 6.27 -7.80
N PHE A 36 -5.50 5.24 -6.99
CA PHE A 36 -6.60 4.29 -7.17
C PHE A 36 -7.18 3.91 -5.82
N LEU A 37 -8.50 3.93 -5.72
CA LEU A 37 -9.23 3.54 -4.52
C LEU A 37 -10.60 2.95 -4.88
N PHE A 38 -10.90 1.75 -4.39
CA PHE A 38 -12.17 1.04 -4.57
C PHE A 38 -12.69 1.01 -6.02
N GLY A 39 -11.84 0.66 -6.99
CA GLY A 39 -12.22 0.57 -8.40
C GLY A 39 -12.15 1.90 -9.17
N ARG A 40 -11.88 3.02 -8.48
CA ARG A 40 -11.79 4.34 -9.10
C ARG A 40 -10.34 4.75 -9.33
N LEU A 41 -9.98 4.94 -10.58
CA LEU A 41 -8.77 5.68 -10.98
C LEU A 41 -9.04 7.19 -10.90
N TYR A 42 -8.12 7.96 -10.33
CA TYR A 42 -8.22 9.42 -10.22
C TYR A 42 -6.86 10.10 -10.29
N THR A 43 -6.86 11.39 -10.58
CA THR A 43 -5.67 12.25 -10.60
C THR A 43 -5.74 13.26 -9.46
N GLY A 44 -4.64 13.45 -8.74
CA GLY A 44 -4.58 14.28 -7.53
C GLY A 44 -4.71 13.43 -6.27
N SER A 45 -5.31 13.99 -5.22
CA SER A 45 -5.50 13.29 -3.94
C SER A 45 -6.97 13.24 -3.49
N LEU A 46 -7.29 12.19 -2.74
CA LEU A 46 -8.53 12.07 -2.00
C LEU A 46 -8.22 12.20 -0.51
N TRP A 47 -8.83 13.19 0.16
CA TRP A 47 -8.61 13.41 1.59
C TRP A 47 -8.85 12.16 2.45
N TYR A 48 -9.75 11.27 2.02
CA TYR A 48 -10.10 10.04 2.73
C TYR A 48 -9.29 8.81 2.30
N TYR A 49 -8.31 8.96 1.40
CA TYR A 49 -7.50 7.85 0.92
C TYR A 49 -6.75 7.15 2.05
N LEU A 50 -6.00 7.89 2.87
CA LEU A 50 -5.21 7.29 3.95
C LEU A 50 -6.08 6.58 5.00
N PRO A 51 -7.18 7.18 5.51
CA PRO A 51 -8.13 6.45 6.36
C PRO A 51 -8.68 5.17 5.72
N ALA A 52 -9.09 5.23 4.45
CA ALA A 52 -9.61 4.07 3.71
C ALA A 52 -8.53 2.99 3.51
N ALA A 53 -7.32 3.39 3.13
CA ALA A 53 -6.21 2.47 2.93
C ALA A 53 -5.81 1.79 4.25
N LEU A 54 -5.73 2.54 5.36
CA LEU A 54 -5.49 1.98 6.70
C LEU A 54 -6.59 0.99 7.10
N LEU A 55 -7.86 1.32 6.83
CA LEU A 55 -8.98 0.43 7.10
C LEU A 55 -8.87 -0.89 6.32
N VAL A 56 -8.42 -0.86 5.07
CA VAL A 56 -8.22 -2.06 4.24
C VAL A 56 -6.99 -2.85 4.68
N LYS A 57 -5.89 -2.16 5.00
CA LYS A 57 -4.56 -2.73 5.24
C LYS A 57 -4.30 -3.18 6.67
N THR A 58 -5.20 -2.90 7.61
CA THR A 58 -5.01 -3.23 9.02
C THR A 58 -5.84 -4.45 9.40
N PRO A 59 -5.24 -5.48 10.04
CA PRO A 59 -5.99 -6.64 10.50
C PRO A 59 -7.18 -6.24 11.39
N LEU A 60 -8.32 -6.93 11.23
CA LEU A 60 -9.55 -6.60 11.95
C LEU A 60 -9.36 -6.61 13.48
N GLY A 61 -8.58 -7.56 13.99
CA GLY A 61 -8.23 -7.62 15.41
C GLY A 61 -7.49 -6.37 15.90
N MET A 62 -6.62 -5.79 15.07
CA MET A 62 -5.89 -4.57 15.39
C MET A 62 -6.79 -3.33 15.34
N LEU A 63 -7.69 -3.24 14.34
CA LEU A 63 -8.68 -2.17 14.27
C LEU A 63 -9.59 -2.15 15.52
N ALA A 64 -10.02 -3.34 15.97
CA ALA A 64 -10.81 -3.48 17.19
C ALA A 64 -10.02 -3.05 18.43
N LEU A 65 -8.74 -3.44 18.54
CA LEU A 65 -7.85 -3.03 19.63
C LEU A 65 -7.60 -1.50 19.64
N TRP A 66 -7.38 -0.89 18.49
CA TRP A 66 -7.21 0.56 18.36
C TRP A 66 -8.46 1.31 18.80
N LEU A 67 -9.64 0.87 18.34
CA LEU A 67 -10.90 1.48 18.74
C LEU A 67 -11.15 1.32 20.24
N ALA A 68 -11.01 0.11 20.77
CA ALA A 68 -11.22 -0.17 22.19
C ALA A 68 -10.22 0.60 23.07
N GLY A 69 -8.97 0.69 22.64
CA GLY A 69 -7.92 1.46 23.30
C GLY A 69 -8.18 2.96 23.29
N ALA A 70 -8.51 3.53 22.12
CA ALA A 70 -8.86 4.94 21.97
C ALA A 70 -10.05 5.34 22.85
N VAL A 71 -11.09 4.49 22.88
CA VAL A 71 -12.23 4.68 23.80
C VAL A 71 -11.79 4.59 25.25
N ALA A 72 -10.96 3.60 25.61
CA ALA A 72 -10.49 3.41 26.98
C ALA A 72 -9.65 4.58 27.49
N VAL A 73 -8.74 5.15 26.68
CA VAL A 73 -7.91 6.29 27.11
C VAL A 73 -8.73 7.53 27.42
N VAL A 74 -9.90 7.71 26.79
CA VAL A 74 -10.82 8.83 27.08
C VAL A 74 -11.81 8.49 28.20
N ALA A 75 -12.34 7.27 28.21
CA ALA A 75 -13.38 6.87 29.16
C ALA A 75 -12.84 6.58 30.57
N VAL A 76 -11.69 5.91 30.66
CA VAL A 76 -11.10 5.46 31.93
C VAL A 76 -10.36 6.61 32.62
N ARG A 77 -10.85 7.04 33.79
CA ARG A 77 -10.33 8.21 34.55
C ARG A 77 -8.80 8.24 34.69
N ARG A 78 -8.17 7.10 34.99
CA ARG A 78 -6.71 7.02 35.18
C ARG A 78 -5.90 7.17 33.89
N LEU A 79 -6.51 6.95 32.71
CA LEU A 79 -5.85 7.04 31.41
C LEU A 79 -6.07 8.38 30.71
N ARG A 80 -7.07 9.16 31.12
CA ARG A 80 -7.41 10.46 30.52
C ARG A 80 -6.22 11.41 30.33
N PRO A 81 -5.26 11.51 31.27
CA PRO A 81 -4.09 12.36 31.06
C PRO A 81 -3.25 11.97 29.83
N ALA A 82 -3.25 10.69 29.43
CA ALA A 82 -2.51 10.21 28.25
C ALA A 82 -3.25 10.45 26.92
N ALA A 83 -4.58 10.62 26.94
CA ALA A 83 -5.39 10.79 25.74
C ALA A 83 -4.90 11.91 24.80
N PRO A 84 -4.60 13.14 25.26
CA PRO A 84 -4.11 14.18 24.35
C PRO A 84 -2.77 13.81 23.71
N TYR A 85 -1.85 13.16 24.43
CA TYR A 85 -0.54 12.77 23.92
C TYR A 85 -0.58 11.64 22.89
N LEU A 86 -1.67 10.88 22.85
CA LEU A 86 -1.86 9.79 21.88
C LEU A 86 -2.75 10.22 20.73
N LEU A 87 -3.93 10.77 21.03
CA LEU A 87 -4.96 11.02 20.03
C LEU A 87 -4.75 12.32 19.25
N VAL A 88 -4.23 13.38 19.88
CA VAL A 88 -3.98 14.65 19.19
C VAL A 88 -2.87 14.52 18.15
N PRO A 89 -1.66 14.02 18.44
CA PRO A 89 -0.64 13.86 17.39
C PRO A 89 -1.10 12.87 16.31
N THR A 90 -1.82 11.81 16.66
CA THR A 90 -2.41 10.90 15.66
C THR A 90 -3.34 11.65 14.70
N ALA A 91 -4.29 12.43 15.24
CA ALA A 91 -5.28 13.14 14.44
C ALA A 91 -4.65 14.28 13.63
N VAL A 92 -3.75 15.06 14.21
CA VAL A 92 -3.07 16.18 13.55
C VAL A 92 -2.16 15.69 12.43
N LEU A 93 -1.33 14.67 12.69
CA LEU A 93 -0.44 14.12 11.68
C LEU A 93 -1.22 13.42 10.57
N LEU A 94 -2.31 12.71 10.90
CA LEU A 94 -3.16 12.09 9.89
C LEU A 94 -3.84 13.15 9.04
N GLY A 95 -4.43 14.17 9.67
CA GLY A 95 -5.04 15.30 8.97
C GLY A 95 -4.06 16.04 8.06
N ALA A 96 -2.83 16.26 8.51
CA ALA A 96 -1.77 16.82 7.67
C ALA A 96 -1.42 15.91 6.48
N ALA A 97 -1.26 14.60 6.72
CA ALA A 97 -0.95 13.63 5.66
C ALA A 97 -2.09 13.51 4.63
N MET A 98 -3.35 13.70 5.04
CA MET A 98 -4.53 13.71 4.16
C MET A 98 -4.57 14.91 3.20
N THR A 99 -3.73 15.93 3.42
CA THR A 99 -3.57 17.07 2.49
C THR A 99 -2.48 16.88 1.45
N GLY A 100 -1.67 15.83 1.56
CA GLY A 100 -0.65 15.51 0.56
C GLY A 100 -1.26 15.10 -0.78
N SER A 101 -0.50 15.21 -1.85
CA SER A 101 -0.93 14.79 -3.19
C SER A 101 -0.65 13.30 -3.47
N ARG A 102 0.03 12.63 -2.54
CA ARG A 102 0.53 11.26 -2.71
C ARG A 102 -0.32 10.20 -2.04
N ASP A 103 -1.23 9.65 -2.83
CA ASP A 103 -2.03 8.49 -2.45
C ASP A 103 -1.31 7.16 -2.81
N PHE A 104 -0.11 6.96 -2.24
CA PHE A 104 0.76 5.80 -2.47
C PHE A 104 1.00 4.99 -1.18
N GLY A 105 -0.11 4.55 -0.60
CA GLY A 105 -0.14 3.53 0.44
C GLY A 105 0.09 4.01 1.86
N THR A 106 -0.14 3.12 2.81
CA THR A 106 -0.29 3.45 4.23
C THR A 106 0.99 3.89 4.94
N ARG A 107 2.16 3.77 4.28
CA ARG A 107 3.47 4.20 4.82
C ARG A 107 3.52 5.67 5.19
N TYR A 108 2.78 6.53 4.48
CA TYR A 108 2.70 7.96 4.79
C TYR A 108 1.91 8.27 6.07
N ALA A 109 1.21 7.27 6.61
CA ALA A 109 0.47 7.36 7.86
C ALA A 109 1.03 6.40 8.95
N ILE A 110 2.32 6.03 8.90
CA ILE A 110 2.94 5.06 9.83
C ILE A 110 2.84 5.49 11.31
N PHE A 111 2.70 6.79 11.58
CA PHE A 111 2.48 7.29 12.93
C PHE A 111 1.14 6.84 13.52
N VAL A 112 0.11 6.59 12.69
CA VAL A 112 -1.20 6.13 13.16
C VAL A 112 -1.10 4.78 13.88
N PRO A 113 -0.56 3.70 13.27
CA PRO A 113 -0.38 2.44 13.98
C PRO A 113 0.54 2.57 15.19
N MET A 114 1.55 3.45 15.17
CA MET A 114 2.44 3.64 16.32
C MET A 114 1.70 4.16 17.55
N PHE A 115 0.98 5.28 17.42
CA PHE A 115 0.24 5.87 18.54
C PHE A 115 -0.97 5.01 18.96
N LEU A 116 -1.70 4.44 18.00
CA LEU A 116 -2.88 3.63 18.30
C LEU A 116 -2.51 2.26 18.89
N ALA A 117 -1.32 1.71 18.62
CA ALA A 117 -0.81 0.53 19.31
C ALA A 117 -0.56 0.81 20.81
N VAL A 118 -0.05 2.00 21.15
CA VAL A 118 0.07 2.41 22.55
C VAL A 118 -1.31 2.61 23.18
N ALA A 119 -2.23 3.29 22.48
CA ALA A 119 -3.60 3.46 22.95
C ALA A 119 -4.34 2.13 23.18
N ALA A 120 -4.11 1.12 22.33
CA ALA A 120 -4.67 -0.22 22.45
C ALA A 120 -4.40 -0.88 23.81
N SER A 121 -3.24 -0.61 24.43
CA SER A 121 -2.94 -1.09 25.79
C SER A 121 -3.94 -0.61 26.84
N GLY A 122 -4.57 0.55 26.61
CA GLY A 122 -5.61 1.12 27.44
C GLY A 122 -6.83 0.20 27.58
N PHE A 123 -7.08 -0.69 26.62
CA PHE A 123 -8.20 -1.64 26.70
C PHE A 123 -8.11 -2.56 27.93
N LEU A 124 -6.90 -2.91 28.36
CA LEU A 124 -6.67 -3.70 29.58
C LEU A 124 -7.06 -2.96 30.86
N ALA A 125 -7.25 -1.63 30.79
CA ALA A 125 -7.67 -0.84 31.92
C ALA A 125 -9.19 -0.80 32.13
N VAL A 126 -9.98 -1.32 31.19
CA VAL A 126 -11.43 -1.41 31.28
C VAL A 126 -11.81 -2.39 32.40
N ARG A 127 -12.79 -2.02 33.23
CA ARG A 127 -13.30 -2.87 34.33
C ARG A 127 -14.23 -3.98 33.82
N TRP A 128 -13.73 -4.77 32.86
CA TRP A 128 -14.42 -5.92 32.31
C TRP A 128 -13.58 -7.17 32.57
N ARG A 129 -14.16 -8.17 33.25
CA ARG A 129 -13.46 -9.39 33.67
C ARG A 129 -12.81 -10.18 32.53
N TRP A 130 -13.28 -9.99 31.29
CA TRP A 130 -12.73 -10.64 30.10
C TRP A 130 -11.82 -9.73 29.27
N ALA A 131 -11.52 -8.50 29.69
CA ALA A 131 -10.72 -7.57 28.90
C ALA A 131 -9.36 -8.17 28.49
N GLY A 132 -8.68 -8.85 29.42
CA GLY A 132 -7.43 -9.55 29.13
C GLY A 132 -7.59 -10.69 28.12
N ALA A 133 -8.61 -11.54 28.30
CA ALA A 133 -8.88 -12.66 27.39
C ALA A 133 -9.27 -12.17 25.98
N ALA A 134 -10.12 -11.14 25.90
CA ALA A 134 -10.51 -10.52 24.64
C ALA A 134 -9.33 -9.85 23.95
N ALA A 135 -8.49 -9.11 24.69
CA ALA A 135 -7.28 -8.52 24.15
C ALA A 135 -6.33 -9.60 23.61
N GLY A 136 -6.12 -10.67 24.38
CA GLY A 136 -5.32 -11.83 23.96
C GLY A 136 -5.85 -12.49 22.70
N ALA A 137 -7.18 -12.68 22.59
CA ALA A 137 -7.81 -13.23 21.40
C ALA A 137 -7.63 -12.32 20.17
N LEU A 138 -7.76 -11.00 20.33
CA LEU A 138 -7.55 -10.03 19.24
C LEU A 138 -6.07 -9.98 18.82
N VAL A 139 -5.13 -10.04 19.76
CA VAL A 139 -3.69 -10.13 19.46
C VAL A 139 -3.38 -11.43 18.73
N LEU A 140 -3.93 -12.56 19.17
CA LEU A 140 -3.78 -13.84 18.49
C LEU A 140 -4.36 -13.79 17.08
N PHE A 141 -5.51 -13.14 16.88
CA PHE A 141 -6.09 -12.91 15.56
C PHE A 141 -5.12 -12.15 14.65
N VAL A 142 -4.52 -11.06 15.15
CA VAL A 142 -3.51 -10.29 14.40
C VAL A 142 -2.32 -11.16 14.04
N ALA A 143 -1.80 -11.96 14.98
CA ALA A 143 -0.68 -12.87 14.74
C ALA A 143 -1.02 -13.91 13.67
N VAL A 144 -2.21 -14.53 13.74
CA VAL A 144 -2.67 -15.49 12.73
C VAL A 144 -2.83 -14.83 11.36
N SER A 145 -3.40 -13.62 11.29
CA SER A 145 -3.55 -12.88 10.03
C SER A 145 -2.17 -12.55 9.43
N SER A 146 -1.20 -12.15 10.25
CA SER A 146 0.20 -11.92 9.83
C SER A 146 0.87 -13.19 9.31
N VAL A 147 0.78 -14.31 10.05
CA VAL A 147 1.38 -15.59 9.64
C VAL A 147 0.76 -16.11 8.35
N ARG A 148 -0.56 -16.02 8.19
CA ARG A 148 -1.26 -16.45 6.97
C ARG A 148 -0.92 -15.61 5.75
N THR A 149 -0.46 -14.38 5.96
CA THR A 149 -0.06 -13.48 4.88
C THR A 149 1.36 -13.77 4.41
N TYR A 150 2.18 -14.46 5.19
CA TYR A 150 3.52 -14.85 4.75
C TYR A 150 3.43 -15.69 3.47
N PRO A 151 4.24 -15.42 2.43
CA PRO A 151 5.29 -14.39 2.34
C PRO A 151 4.89 -13.09 1.57
N PHE A 152 3.59 -12.81 1.41
CA PHE A 152 3.02 -11.75 0.57
C PHE A 152 2.48 -10.55 1.37
N TYR A 153 3.33 -9.92 2.18
CA TYR A 153 2.89 -8.82 3.06
C TYR A 153 2.46 -7.55 2.34
N LEU A 154 3.11 -7.20 1.22
CA LEU A 154 2.81 -5.95 0.53
C LEU A 154 1.35 -5.89 0.05
N PRO A 155 0.82 -6.90 -0.68
CA PRO A 155 -0.57 -6.91 -1.10
C PRO A 155 -1.55 -7.28 0.01
N TYR A 156 -1.19 -7.26 1.30
CA TYR A 156 -2.15 -7.58 2.38
C TYR A 156 -3.43 -6.72 2.31
N ALA A 157 -4.59 -7.33 2.49
CA ALA A 157 -5.81 -6.67 2.93
C ALA A 157 -6.46 -7.55 3.98
N ASN A 158 -7.18 -6.96 4.93
CA ASN A 158 -7.87 -7.74 5.93
C ASN A 158 -9.04 -8.55 5.32
N GLU A 159 -9.58 -9.45 6.13
CA GLU A 159 -10.57 -10.45 5.73
C GLU A 159 -11.88 -9.80 5.24
N ALA A 160 -12.25 -8.62 5.76
CA ALA A 160 -13.45 -7.90 5.33
C ALA A 160 -13.33 -7.35 3.89
N PHE A 161 -12.11 -7.14 3.40
CA PHE A 161 -11.85 -6.71 2.02
C PHE A 161 -11.43 -7.86 1.09
N GLY A 162 -11.41 -9.09 1.61
CA GLY A 162 -11.20 -10.30 0.82
C GLY A 162 -9.76 -10.79 0.76
N GLY A 163 -8.89 -10.36 1.67
CA GLY A 163 -7.53 -10.87 1.76
C GLY A 163 -6.60 -10.36 0.65
N PRO A 164 -5.33 -10.83 0.63
CA PRO A 164 -4.33 -10.44 -0.36
C PRO A 164 -4.78 -10.62 -1.81
N ASP A 165 -5.54 -11.68 -2.10
CA ASP A 165 -6.08 -11.98 -3.45
C ASP A 165 -6.95 -10.86 -4.02
N ARG A 166 -7.64 -10.10 -3.17
CA ARG A 166 -8.59 -9.08 -3.61
C ARG A 166 -8.10 -7.66 -3.40
N THR A 167 -6.90 -7.45 -2.86
CA THR A 167 -6.39 -6.11 -2.55
C THR A 167 -6.35 -5.22 -3.78
N HIS A 168 -5.97 -5.76 -4.94
CA HIS A 168 -5.94 -5.05 -6.22
C HIS A 168 -7.30 -4.41 -6.56
N LEU A 169 -8.43 -5.04 -6.19
CA LEU A 169 -9.75 -4.46 -6.43
C LEU A 169 -10.10 -3.26 -5.50
N ARG A 170 -9.23 -2.90 -4.55
CA ARG A 170 -9.49 -1.86 -3.52
C ARG A 170 -8.38 -0.82 -3.51
N LEU A 171 -7.14 -1.24 -3.65
CA LEU A 171 -5.95 -0.42 -3.63
C LEU A 171 -5.00 -0.89 -4.73
N HIS A 172 -4.30 0.04 -5.37
CA HIS A 172 -3.19 -0.27 -6.27
C HIS A 172 -1.94 0.52 -5.87
N ASP A 173 -0.97 0.53 -6.78
CA ASP A 173 0.34 1.13 -6.61
C ASP A 173 1.12 0.39 -5.53
N SER A 174 1.84 1.12 -4.70
CA SER A 174 2.62 0.68 -3.57
C SER A 174 1.90 -0.12 -2.49
N ASN A 175 0.57 -0.21 -2.57
CA ASN A 175 -0.22 -1.10 -1.73
C ASN A 175 -0.27 -2.52 -2.27
N VAL A 176 0.03 -2.76 -3.54
CA VAL A 176 -0.05 -4.10 -4.14
C VAL A 176 1.27 -4.48 -4.77
N ASP A 177 1.92 -3.53 -5.42
CA ASP A 177 3.12 -3.77 -6.20
C ASP A 177 4.16 -2.65 -6.04
N TRP A 178 5.41 -3.06 -5.88
CA TRP A 178 6.60 -2.24 -6.02
C TRP A 178 7.76 -3.05 -6.63
N GLY A 179 7.48 -4.16 -7.31
CA GLY A 179 8.48 -5.07 -7.86
C GLY A 179 8.97 -6.16 -6.90
N GLN A 180 8.31 -6.35 -5.76
CA GLN A 180 8.66 -7.39 -4.77
C GLN A 180 8.53 -8.81 -5.31
N ASP A 181 7.66 -9.03 -6.30
CA ASP A 181 7.39 -10.37 -6.86
C ASP A 181 8.19 -10.66 -8.14
N LEU A 182 9.14 -9.81 -8.54
CA LEU A 182 10.00 -10.07 -9.70
C LEU A 182 10.80 -11.38 -9.55
N GLY A 183 11.30 -11.70 -8.35
CA GLY A 183 11.97 -12.98 -8.11
C GLY A 183 11.03 -14.17 -8.32
N ARG A 184 9.81 -14.08 -7.79
CA ARG A 184 8.77 -15.12 -7.97
C ARG A 184 8.32 -15.27 -9.41
N LEU A 185 8.26 -14.14 -10.13
CA LEU A 185 8.01 -14.14 -11.57
C LEU A 185 9.12 -14.87 -12.31
N ALA A 186 10.39 -14.62 -11.99
CA ALA A 186 11.51 -15.32 -12.61
C ALA A 186 11.45 -16.84 -12.37
N ASP A 187 11.18 -17.26 -11.13
CA ASP A 187 10.99 -18.68 -10.79
C ASP A 187 9.85 -19.28 -11.62
N ARG A 188 8.69 -18.61 -11.65
CA ARG A 188 7.51 -19.11 -12.37
C ARG A 188 7.74 -19.20 -13.89
N LEU A 189 8.42 -18.23 -14.47
CA LEU A 189 8.78 -18.25 -15.90
C LEU A 189 9.70 -19.42 -16.22
N ARG A 190 10.70 -19.71 -15.39
CA ARG A 190 11.61 -20.86 -15.57
C ARG A 190 10.89 -22.19 -15.45
N GLU A 191 10.02 -22.33 -14.46
CA GLU A 191 9.34 -23.61 -14.15
C GLU A 191 8.23 -23.95 -15.13
N ARG A 192 7.42 -22.95 -15.52
CA ARG A 192 6.16 -23.19 -16.23
C ARG A 192 6.14 -22.70 -17.67
N TYR A 193 7.01 -21.74 -18.01
CA TYR A 193 7.03 -21.13 -19.34
C TYR A 193 8.44 -21.07 -19.96
N PRO A 194 9.20 -22.18 -19.97
CA PRO A 194 10.56 -22.17 -20.48
C PRO A 194 10.59 -21.83 -21.98
N GLY A 195 11.42 -20.87 -22.36
CA GLY A 195 11.63 -20.47 -23.76
C GLY A 195 10.50 -19.65 -24.39
N GLU A 196 9.43 -19.34 -23.65
CA GLU A 196 8.37 -18.47 -24.15
C GLU A 196 8.83 -17.01 -24.23
N ARG A 197 8.37 -16.28 -25.26
CA ARG A 197 8.64 -14.85 -25.38
C ARG A 197 7.85 -14.08 -24.32
N VAL A 198 8.54 -13.25 -23.55
CA VAL A 198 7.95 -12.46 -22.46
C VAL A 198 7.84 -10.98 -22.85
N TRP A 199 6.65 -10.45 -22.67
CA TRP A 199 6.37 -9.01 -22.68
C TRP A 199 6.03 -8.57 -21.28
N LEU A 200 6.62 -7.48 -20.79
CA LEU A 200 6.47 -7.07 -19.39
C LEU A 200 6.10 -5.59 -19.27
N VAL A 201 5.02 -5.31 -18.54
CA VAL A 201 4.70 -3.98 -18.00
C VAL A 201 4.41 -4.13 -16.52
N TYR A 202 5.24 -3.54 -15.66
CA TYR A 202 5.05 -3.69 -14.22
C TYR A 202 5.31 -2.36 -13.50
N LYS A 203 4.84 -2.26 -12.26
CA LYS A 203 5.00 -1.08 -11.42
C LYS A 203 6.10 -1.32 -10.39
N GLY A 204 7.16 -0.53 -10.46
CA GLY A 204 8.25 -0.59 -9.48
C GLY A 204 9.56 -0.07 -10.03
N ALA A 205 10.61 -0.16 -9.21
CA ALA A 205 11.96 0.27 -9.55
C ALA A 205 12.97 -0.90 -9.59
N GLY A 206 12.48 -2.14 -9.45
CA GLY A 206 13.31 -3.33 -9.64
C GLY A 206 13.85 -3.44 -11.06
N VAL A 207 14.94 -4.16 -11.24
CA VAL A 207 15.53 -4.39 -12.55
C VAL A 207 15.24 -5.84 -12.95
N PRO A 208 14.30 -6.11 -13.89
CA PRO A 208 13.91 -7.49 -14.23
C PRO A 208 15.08 -8.38 -14.65
N SER A 209 16.06 -7.83 -15.38
CA SER A 209 17.25 -8.58 -15.82
C SER A 209 18.14 -9.04 -14.66
N TYR A 210 18.13 -8.38 -13.50
CA TYR A 210 18.81 -8.88 -12.30
C TYR A 210 18.29 -10.25 -11.85
N TYR A 211 17.01 -10.54 -12.11
CA TYR A 211 16.38 -11.82 -11.81
C TYR A 211 16.47 -12.81 -12.98
N GLY A 212 17.13 -12.43 -14.08
CA GLY A 212 17.18 -13.21 -15.33
C GLY A 212 15.91 -13.13 -16.18
N ILE A 213 15.09 -12.08 -16.00
CA ILE A 213 13.90 -11.85 -16.82
C ILE A 213 14.29 -10.98 -18.01
N GLU A 214 14.43 -11.62 -19.17
CA GLU A 214 14.58 -10.96 -20.46
C GLU A 214 13.18 -10.73 -21.06
N ALA A 215 12.71 -9.47 -21.06
CA ALA A 215 11.39 -9.12 -21.54
C ALA A 215 11.39 -7.84 -22.36
N ALA A 216 10.52 -7.78 -23.38
CA ALA A 216 10.30 -6.59 -24.18
C ALA A 216 9.11 -5.77 -23.65
N ASP A 217 9.10 -4.46 -23.94
CA ASP A 217 7.96 -3.60 -23.62
C ASP A 217 6.88 -3.72 -24.72
N PRO A 218 5.69 -4.29 -24.42
CA PRO A 218 4.66 -4.51 -25.42
C PRO A 218 4.07 -3.22 -25.98
N ARG A 219 4.22 -2.09 -25.27
CA ARG A 219 3.73 -0.79 -25.74
C ARG A 219 4.54 -0.26 -26.93
N LYS A 220 5.77 -0.76 -27.11
CA LYS A 220 6.70 -0.39 -28.19
C LYS A 220 6.59 -1.27 -29.43
N ALA A 221 5.72 -2.27 -29.42
CA ALA A 221 5.47 -3.14 -30.57
C ALA A 221 4.04 -2.95 -31.09
N GLU A 222 3.83 -3.33 -32.35
CA GLU A 222 2.48 -3.39 -32.90
C GLU A 222 1.66 -4.50 -32.21
N PRO A 223 0.36 -4.29 -31.94
CA PRO A 223 -0.45 -5.23 -31.18
C PRO A 223 -0.38 -6.67 -31.72
N ASP A 224 -0.43 -6.87 -33.02
CA ASP A 224 -0.40 -8.21 -33.63
C ASP A 224 0.93 -8.96 -33.42
N ALA A 225 2.02 -8.21 -33.20
CA ALA A 225 3.35 -8.76 -32.95
C ALA A 225 3.57 -9.16 -31.49
N VAL A 226 2.71 -8.70 -30.57
CA VAL A 226 2.76 -9.07 -29.15
C VAL A 226 2.05 -10.42 -28.95
N ARG A 227 2.81 -11.49 -29.20
CA ARG A 227 2.44 -12.90 -29.03
C ARG A 227 3.26 -13.57 -27.93
N GLY A 228 2.72 -14.63 -27.33
CA GLY A 228 3.36 -15.38 -26.23
C GLY A 228 2.82 -14.94 -24.87
N LEU A 229 3.71 -14.68 -23.92
CA LEU A 229 3.32 -14.23 -22.58
C LEU A 229 3.28 -12.72 -22.51
N LEU A 230 2.12 -12.18 -22.14
CA LEU A 230 1.97 -10.80 -21.71
C LEU A 230 1.89 -10.80 -20.18
N VAL A 231 2.91 -10.25 -19.53
CA VAL A 231 3.01 -10.15 -18.08
C VAL A 231 2.75 -8.71 -17.67
N VAL A 232 1.71 -8.50 -16.87
CA VAL A 232 1.31 -7.15 -16.45
C VAL A 232 1.10 -7.15 -14.95
N SER A 233 1.70 -6.18 -14.24
CA SER A 233 1.37 -6.04 -12.82
C SER A 233 -0.02 -5.48 -12.62
N ASP A 234 -0.71 -5.89 -11.55
CA ASP A 234 -2.11 -5.54 -11.32
C ASP A 234 -2.30 -4.02 -11.24
N SER A 235 -1.30 -3.31 -10.71
CA SER A 235 -1.28 -1.84 -10.70
C SER A 235 -1.16 -1.22 -12.08
N ALA A 236 -0.37 -1.83 -12.99
CA ALA A 236 -0.29 -1.39 -14.37
C ALA A 236 -1.57 -1.75 -15.16
N ALA A 237 -2.15 -2.91 -14.90
CA ALA A 237 -3.40 -3.35 -15.53
C ALA A 237 -4.57 -2.42 -15.18
N ALA A 238 -4.74 -2.04 -13.92
CA ALA A 238 -5.81 -1.13 -13.52
C ALA A 238 -5.64 0.33 -13.98
N LYS A 239 -4.41 0.72 -14.32
CA LYS A 239 -4.09 2.01 -14.93
C LYS A 239 -4.00 1.93 -16.45
N ALA A 240 -4.24 0.75 -17.04
CA ALA A 240 -4.06 0.53 -18.47
C ALA A 240 -5.07 1.35 -19.28
N THR A 241 -4.56 2.04 -20.29
CA THR A 241 -5.36 2.76 -21.29
C THR A 241 -4.75 2.53 -22.67
N GLY A 242 -5.53 2.82 -23.72
CA GLY A 242 -5.08 2.71 -25.11
C GLY A 242 -4.52 1.32 -25.43
N ARG A 243 -3.32 1.28 -26.02
CA ARG A 243 -2.67 0.06 -26.48
C ARG A 243 -2.62 -1.01 -25.39
N LEU A 244 -2.13 -0.70 -24.18
CA LEU A 244 -1.99 -1.73 -23.14
C LEU A 244 -3.35 -2.35 -22.74
N ALA A 245 -4.42 -1.56 -22.66
CA ALA A 245 -5.75 -2.07 -22.36
C ALA A 245 -6.23 -3.03 -23.46
N GLU A 246 -6.07 -2.66 -24.73
CA GLU A 246 -6.39 -3.53 -25.87
C GLU A 246 -5.61 -4.86 -25.82
N LEU A 247 -4.33 -4.82 -25.45
CA LEU A 247 -3.54 -6.04 -25.31
C LEU A 247 -4.05 -6.95 -24.19
N ILE A 248 -4.49 -6.37 -23.07
CA ILE A 248 -5.02 -7.13 -21.93
C ILE A 248 -6.40 -7.70 -22.25
N ASP A 249 -7.30 -6.90 -22.83
CA ASP A 249 -8.69 -7.28 -23.11
C ASP A 249 -8.81 -8.40 -24.15
N SER A 250 -7.87 -8.46 -25.09
CA SER A 250 -7.78 -9.52 -26.10
C SER A 250 -7.00 -10.75 -25.64
N ALA A 251 -6.40 -10.72 -24.45
CA ALA A 251 -5.62 -11.82 -23.90
C ALA A 251 -6.42 -12.69 -22.93
N ARG A 252 -5.98 -13.94 -22.76
CA ARG A 252 -6.52 -14.83 -21.73
C ARG A 252 -5.60 -14.84 -20.52
N SER A 253 -6.12 -14.50 -19.32
CA SER A 253 -5.38 -14.71 -18.07
C SER A 253 -5.17 -16.20 -17.81
N ILE A 254 -3.93 -16.58 -17.48
CA ILE A 254 -3.50 -17.98 -17.30
C ILE A 254 -2.73 -18.24 -16.00
N ASP A 255 -2.19 -17.21 -15.35
CA ASP A 255 -1.49 -17.33 -14.07
C ASP A 255 -1.55 -16.01 -13.27
N HIS A 256 -1.38 -16.10 -11.95
CA HIS A 256 -1.28 -14.95 -11.05
C HIS A 256 -0.16 -15.18 -10.04
N ILE A 257 0.76 -14.23 -9.97
CA ILE A 257 2.03 -14.35 -9.26
C ILE A 257 2.05 -13.35 -8.12
N GLY A 258 2.20 -13.86 -6.90
CA GLY A 258 2.41 -13.07 -5.69
C GLY A 258 1.30 -12.08 -5.35
N HIS A 259 0.09 -12.28 -5.87
CA HIS A 259 -1.06 -11.38 -5.73
C HIS A 259 -0.84 -9.97 -6.32
N SER A 260 0.14 -9.80 -7.21
CA SER A 260 0.52 -8.49 -7.75
C SER A 260 0.82 -8.49 -9.25
N ILE A 261 1.02 -9.66 -9.88
CA ILE A 261 1.36 -9.79 -11.30
C ILE A 261 0.46 -10.83 -11.97
N THR A 262 -0.24 -10.44 -13.03
CA THR A 262 -1.05 -11.33 -13.85
C THR A 262 -0.30 -11.71 -15.13
N VAL A 263 -0.30 -13.00 -15.47
CA VAL A 263 0.25 -13.53 -16.72
C VAL A 263 -0.90 -13.86 -17.66
N TYR A 264 -0.82 -13.32 -18.87
CA TYR A 264 -1.78 -13.51 -19.94
C TYR A 264 -1.13 -14.22 -21.13
N ARG A 265 -1.94 -14.96 -21.90
CA ARG A 265 -1.56 -15.60 -23.16
C ARG A 265 -2.20 -14.91 -24.35
N ARG A 266 -1.40 -14.65 -25.38
CA ARG A 266 -1.74 -13.93 -26.62
C ARG A 266 -1.23 -14.62 -27.88
#